data_AF-A0A4Y7UIS2-F1
#
_entry.id   AF-A0A4Y7UIS2-F1
#
_cell.length_a   1.000
_cell.length_b   1.000
_cell.length_c   1.000
_cell.angle_alpha   90.00
_cell.angle_beta   90.00
_cell.angle_gamma   90.00
#
_symmetry.space_group_name_H-M   'P 1'
#
loop_
_entity.id
_entity.type
_entity.pdbx_description
1 polymer ?
#
loop_
_entity_poly.entity_id
_entity_poly.type
_entity_poly.pdbx_seq_one_letter_code
_entity_poly.pdbx_strand_id
1 'polypeptide(L)'
;MLLKNHKPILHLFFLTVVAYIVHKAVFLIFGIQDQNFHYTIELLYLIFFAFATVLFMILLKFKTTHFDNIGMLFMGGTFIQMFFLYFVLRPILVDKLQNMAIEKINFFITFILFLLFETLLTIRLLNEKR
;
A
#
# COMPACT_ATOMS: atom_id res chain seq x y z
N MET A 1 -15.64 22.76 5.38
CA MET A 1 -14.60 23.08 4.37
C MET A 1 -13.36 22.14 4.43
N LEU A 2 -13.10 21.44 5.54
CA LEU A 2 -11.98 20.47 5.68
C LEU A 2 -12.16 19.10 4.98
N LEU A 3 -13.40 18.64 4.78
CA LEU A 3 -13.68 17.32 4.19
C LEU A 3 -13.37 17.19 2.70
N LYS A 4 -13.28 18.30 1.94
CA LYS A 4 -13.14 18.23 0.47
C LYS A 4 -11.73 17.79 0.04
N ASN A 5 -10.70 18.00 0.88
CA ASN A 5 -9.31 17.67 0.59
C ASN A 5 -8.85 16.26 1.04
N HIS A 6 -9.67 15.52 1.82
CA HIS A 6 -9.29 14.19 2.35
C HIS A 6 -9.93 13.03 1.57
N LYS A 7 -10.67 13.35 0.50
CA LYS A 7 -11.32 12.38 -0.39
C LYS A 7 -10.39 11.23 -0.84
N PRO A 8 -9.14 11.47 -1.30
CA PRO A 8 -8.30 10.36 -1.76
C PRO A 8 -7.88 9.41 -0.63
N ILE A 9 -7.68 9.91 0.59
CA ILE A 9 -7.36 9.07 1.76
C ILE A 9 -8.57 8.19 2.13
N LEU A 10 -9.80 8.73 2.05
CA LEU A 10 -11.01 7.94 2.26
C LEU A 10 -11.19 6.87 1.18
N HIS A 11 -10.87 7.17 -0.08
CA HIS A 11 -10.90 6.16 -1.15
C HIS A 11 -9.84 5.09 -0.93
N LEU A 12 -8.63 5.47 -0.51
CA LEU A 12 -7.58 4.53 -0.14
C LEU A 12 -8.05 3.59 0.97
N PHE A 13 -8.64 4.14 2.04
CA PHE A 13 -9.20 3.35 3.13
C PHE A 13 -10.24 2.33 2.64
N PHE A 14 -11.20 2.77 1.81
CA PHE A 14 -12.21 1.86 1.27
C PHE A 14 -11.61 0.77 0.37
N LEU A 15 -10.68 1.14 -0.52
CA LEU A 15 -9.96 0.19 -1.38
C LEU A 15 -9.18 -0.83 -0.56
N THR A 16 -8.49 -0.38 0.50
CA THR A 16 -7.76 -1.24 1.43
C THR A 16 -8.67 -2.21 2.16
N VAL A 17 -9.82 -1.76 2.68
CA VAL A 17 -10.78 -2.63 3.37
C VAL A 17 -11.35 -3.69 2.43
N VAL A 18 -11.79 -3.29 1.24
CA VAL A 18 -12.31 -4.23 0.23
C VAL A 18 -11.23 -5.23 -0.18
N ALA A 19 -10.01 -4.77 -0.46
CA ALA A 19 -8.89 -5.62 -0.80
C ALA A 19 -8.54 -6.61 0.30
N TYR A 20 -8.55 -6.19 1.57
CA TYR A 20 -8.30 -7.05 2.71
C TYR A 20 -9.35 -8.15 2.83
N ILE A 21 -10.64 -7.82 2.69
CA ILE A 21 -11.73 -8.80 2.73
C ILE A 21 -11.58 -9.82 1.61
N VAL A 22 -11.29 -9.37 0.38
CA VAL A 22 -11.06 -10.27 -0.77
C VAL A 22 -9.85 -11.17 -0.53
N HIS A 23 -8.74 -10.62 -0.06
CA HIS A 23 -7.53 -11.39 0.18
C HIS A 23 -7.71 -12.44 1.29
N LYS A 24 -8.40 -12.06 2.37
CA LYS A 24 -8.74 -12.98 3.47
C LYS A 24 -9.72 -14.08 3.01
N ALA A 25 -10.69 -13.75 2.16
CA ALA A 25 -11.58 -14.74 1.57
C ALA A 25 -10.83 -15.74 0.67
N VAL A 26 -9.87 -15.26 -0.12
CA VAL A 26 -8.98 -16.12 -0.93
C VAL A 26 -8.21 -17.07 -0.02
N PHE A 27 -7.56 -16.58 1.03
CA PHE A 27 -6.83 -17.44 1.97
C PHE A 27 -7.71 -18.50 2.63
N LEU A 28 -8.96 -18.16 2.96
CA LEU A 28 -9.93 -19.10 3.53
C LEU A 28 -10.33 -20.19 2.52
N ILE A 29 -10.59 -19.83 1.27
CA ILE A 29 -10.94 -20.78 0.19
C ILE A 29 -9.78 -21.75 -0.10
N PHE A 30 -8.54 -21.25 -0.08
CA PHE A 30 -7.34 -22.05 -0.32
C PHE A 30 -6.80 -22.76 0.93
N GLY A 31 -7.43 -22.58 2.10
CA GLY A 31 -7.02 -23.23 3.34
C GLY A 31 -5.64 -22.80 3.87
N ILE A 32 -5.16 -21.61 3.49
CA ILE A 32 -3.84 -21.10 3.87
C ILE A 32 -3.92 -20.58 5.31
N GLN A 33 -3.17 -21.22 6.22
CA GLN A 33 -3.04 -20.79 7.62
C GLN A 33 -1.93 -19.75 7.75
N ASP A 34 -2.29 -18.51 8.06
CA ASP A 34 -1.38 -17.37 8.22
C ASP A 34 -0.81 -17.21 9.65
N GLN A 35 -1.22 -18.08 10.59
CA GLN A 35 -0.84 -18.02 12.01
C GLN A 35 0.66 -18.23 12.27
N ASN A 36 1.34 -18.93 11.36
CA ASN A 36 2.79 -19.20 11.46
C ASN A 36 3.62 -18.26 10.60
N PHE A 37 3.01 -17.23 9.99
CA PHE A 37 3.73 -16.30 9.13
C PHE A 37 4.49 -15.26 9.96
N HIS A 38 5.61 -14.76 9.43
CA HIS A 38 6.34 -13.66 10.06
C HIS A 38 5.50 -12.39 10.20
N TYR A 39 4.61 -12.18 9.23
CA TYR A 39 3.62 -11.11 9.27
C TYR A 39 2.25 -11.69 8.93
N THR A 40 1.30 -11.54 9.84
CA THR A 40 -0.10 -11.84 9.55
C THR A 40 -0.62 -10.89 8.46
N ILE A 41 -1.67 -11.31 7.76
CA ILE A 41 -2.26 -10.51 6.69
C ILE A 41 -2.73 -9.15 7.23
N GLU A 42 -3.27 -9.11 8.45
CA GLU A 42 -3.69 -7.88 9.11
C GLU A 42 -2.52 -6.89 9.27
N LEU A 43 -1.39 -7.38 9.77
CA LEU A 43 -0.22 -6.55 10.06
C LEU A 43 0.39 -6.04 8.75
N LEU A 44 0.47 -6.89 7.73
CA LEU A 44 0.94 -6.52 6.41
C LEU A 44 0.09 -5.40 5.80
N TYR A 45 -1.23 -5.55 5.77
CA TYR A 45 -2.14 -4.53 5.25
C TYR A 45 -2.05 -3.22 6.04
N LEU A 46 -1.85 -3.28 7.35
CA LEU A 46 -1.69 -2.09 8.20
C LEU A 46 -0.40 -1.34 7.85
N ILE A 47 0.73 -2.04 7.69
CA ILE A 47 2.01 -1.45 7.27
C ILE A 47 1.84 -0.75 5.92
N PHE A 48 1.32 -1.46 4.92
CA PHE A 48 1.13 -0.91 3.58
C PHE A 48 0.18 0.29 3.57
N PHE A 49 -0.92 0.21 4.31
CA PHE A 49 -1.86 1.31 4.46
C PHE A 49 -1.23 2.53 5.14
N ALA A 50 -0.40 2.32 6.16
CA ALA A 50 0.32 3.41 6.81
C ALA A 50 1.28 4.12 5.85
N PHE A 51 2.08 3.35 5.09
CA PHE A 51 2.98 3.92 4.06
C PHE A 51 2.22 4.71 2.99
N ALA A 52 1.17 4.11 2.41
CA ALA A 52 0.35 4.76 1.41
C ALA A 52 -0.30 6.05 1.95
N THR A 53 -0.80 6.02 3.19
CA THR A 53 -1.40 7.20 3.83
C THR A 53 -0.36 8.30 4.06
N VAL A 54 0.85 7.97 4.52
CA VAL A 54 1.95 8.93 4.70
C VAL A 54 2.34 9.56 3.35
N LEU A 55 2.51 8.74 2.31
CA LEU A 55 2.81 9.21 0.96
C LEU A 55 1.72 10.16 0.46
N PHE A 56 0.43 9.82 0.61
CA PHE A 56 -0.66 10.71 0.22
C PHE A 56 -0.74 12.00 1.03
N MET A 57 -0.47 11.95 2.33
CA MET A 57 -0.40 13.16 3.15
C MET A 57 0.69 14.12 2.64
N ILE A 58 1.85 13.59 2.24
CA ILE A 58 2.92 14.37 1.62
C ILE A 58 2.43 14.95 0.29
N LEU A 59 1.86 14.15 -0.61
CA LEU A 59 1.37 14.64 -1.90
C LEU A 59 0.30 15.73 -1.76
N LEU A 60 -0.65 15.58 -0.83
CA LEU A 60 -1.69 16.57 -0.59
C LEU A 60 -1.14 17.88 -0.03
N LYS A 61 -0.12 17.81 0.84
CA LYS A 61 0.55 19.00 1.38
C LYS A 61 1.30 19.79 0.31
N PHE A 62 1.93 19.10 -0.64
CA PHE A 62 2.68 19.73 -1.74
C PHE A 62 1.78 20.13 -2.91
N LYS A 63 0.57 19.57 -3.04
CA LYS A 63 -0.41 19.96 -4.08
C LYS A 63 -0.71 21.46 -4.07
N THR A 64 -0.69 22.09 -2.90
CA THR A 64 -1.04 23.52 -2.76
C THR A 64 0.10 24.47 -3.19
N THR A 65 1.34 24.01 -3.25
CA THR A 65 2.52 24.85 -3.52
C THR A 65 3.25 24.49 -4.83
N HIS A 66 3.30 23.23 -5.24
CA HIS A 66 4.08 22.76 -6.40
C HIS A 66 3.34 21.68 -7.20
N PHE A 67 2.19 22.04 -7.79
CA PHE A 67 1.32 21.09 -8.51
C PHE A 67 2.02 20.38 -9.67
N ASP A 68 2.87 21.08 -10.42
CA ASP A 68 3.53 20.54 -11.61
C ASP A 68 4.52 19.41 -11.28
N ASN A 69 4.96 19.33 -10.01
CA ASN A 69 5.91 18.34 -9.54
C ASN A 69 5.26 17.18 -8.75
N ILE A 70 3.92 17.09 -8.67
CA ILE A 70 3.24 16.01 -7.92
C ILE A 70 3.64 14.63 -8.44
N GLY A 71 3.72 14.45 -9.76
CA GLY A 71 4.14 13.18 -10.35
C GLY A 71 5.59 12.81 -9.98
N MET A 72 6.49 13.80 -9.95
CA MET A 72 7.88 13.59 -9.54
C MET A 72 8.00 13.28 -8.04
N LEU A 73 7.24 13.98 -7.21
CA LEU A 73 7.14 13.71 -5.77
C LEU A 73 6.57 12.32 -5.49
N PHE A 74 5.59 11.88 -6.28
CA PHE A 74 5.04 10.53 -6.19
C PHE A 74 6.10 9.49 -6.50
N MET A 75 6.80 9.61 -7.63
CA MET A 75 7.86 8.68 -8.00
C MET A 75 8.96 8.63 -6.92
N GLY A 76 9.43 9.78 -6.45
CA GLY A 76 10.41 9.85 -5.36
C GLY A 76 9.90 9.25 -4.04
N GLY A 77 8.64 9.50 -3.69
CA GLY A 77 7.98 8.92 -2.51
C GLY A 77 7.91 7.40 -2.58
N THR A 78 7.46 6.84 -3.71
CA THR A 78 7.40 5.38 -3.93
C THR A 78 8.78 4.72 -3.91
N PHE A 79 9.82 5.41 -4.41
CA PHE A 79 11.20 4.93 -4.35
C PHE A 79 11.70 4.84 -2.90
N ILE A 80 11.46 5.86 -2.09
CA ILE A 80 11.79 5.86 -0.66
C ILE A 80 10.98 4.77 0.06
N GLN A 81 9.68 4.65 -0.24
CA GLN A 81 8.81 3.61 0.31
C GLN A 81 9.31 2.20 0.00
N MET A 82 9.78 1.93 -1.23
CA MET A 82 10.42 0.66 -1.58
C MET A 82 11.62 0.34 -0.69
N PHE A 83 12.46 1.33 -0.37
CA PHE A 83 13.60 1.15 0.52
C PHE A 83 13.17 0.72 1.93
N PHE A 84 12.12 1.34 2.49
CA PHE A 84 11.59 0.93 3.80
C PHE A 84 10.92 -0.44 3.77
N LEU A 85 10.13 -0.72 2.73
CA LEU A 85 9.46 -2.01 2.58
C LEU A 85 10.44 -3.17 2.38
N TYR A 86 11.64 -2.90 1.86
CA TYR A 86 12.71 -3.91 1.83
C TYR A 86 13.13 -4.38 3.22
N PHE A 87 13.15 -3.51 4.23
CA PHE A 87 13.43 -3.93 5.62
C PHE A 87 12.34 -4.83 6.17
N VAL A 88 11.08 -4.58 5.82
CA VAL A 88 9.93 -5.43 6.18
C VAL A 88 10.00 -6.77 5.43
N LEU A 89 10.46 -6.76 4.17
CA LEU A 89 10.61 -7.97 3.36
C LEU A 89 11.78 -8.86 3.80
N ARG A 90 12.88 -8.26 4.28
CA ARG A 90 14.12 -8.97 4.64
C ARG A 90 13.92 -10.21 5.53
N PRO A 91 13.17 -10.18 6.65
CA PRO A 91 12.96 -11.37 7.48
C PRO A 91 12.26 -12.51 6.71
N ILE A 92 11.29 -12.19 5.83
CA ILE A 92 10.59 -13.17 4.97
C ILE A 92 11.55 -13.82 3.97
N LEU A 93 12.63 -13.13 3.57
CA LEU A 93 13.63 -13.65 2.63
C LEU A 93 14.65 -14.58 3.28
N VAL A 94 15.04 -14.29 4.53
CA VAL A 94 16.17 -14.93 5.22
C VAL A 94 15.76 -16.21 5.95
N ASP A 95 14.58 -16.23 6.57
CA ASP A 95 14.18 -17.33 7.44
C ASP A 95 13.57 -18.50 6.67
N LYS A 96 14.12 -19.71 6.86
CA LYS A 96 13.70 -20.95 6.20
C LYS A 96 12.44 -21.57 6.83
N LEU A 97 11.32 -20.88 6.76
CA LEU A 97 10.01 -21.45 7.13
C LEU A 97 9.45 -22.34 6.01
N GLN A 98 8.66 -23.36 6.38
CA GLN A 98 7.98 -24.27 5.45
C GLN A 98 7.06 -23.53 4.45
N ASN A 99 6.53 -22.37 4.81
CA ASN A 99 5.60 -21.59 3.98
C ASN A 99 6.22 -20.34 3.33
N MET A 100 7.55 -20.22 3.33
CA MET A 100 8.29 -19.06 2.80
C MET A 100 7.83 -18.63 1.40
N ALA A 101 7.56 -19.57 0.48
CA ALA A 101 7.15 -19.24 -0.87
C ALA A 101 5.80 -18.50 -0.92
N ILE A 102 4.84 -18.93 -0.08
CA ILE A 102 3.51 -18.34 0.00
C ILE A 102 3.60 -16.96 0.65
N GLU A 103 4.39 -16.80 1.71
CA GLU A 103 4.60 -15.50 2.37
C GLU A 103 5.24 -14.47 1.44
N LYS A 104 6.23 -14.87 0.64
CA LYS A 104 6.84 -14.00 -0.38
C LYS A 104 5.81 -13.53 -1.40
N ILE A 105 5.03 -14.47 -1.95
CA ILE A 105 3.98 -14.15 -2.92
C ILE A 105 2.95 -13.20 -2.30
N ASN A 106 2.51 -13.46 -1.07
CA ASN A 106 1.56 -12.61 -0.34
C ASN A 106 2.09 -11.18 -0.17
N PHE A 107 3.34 -11.03 0.25
CA PHE A 107 4.01 -9.73 0.36
C PHE A 107 4.02 -8.99 -0.98
N PHE A 108 4.48 -9.64 -2.05
CA PHE A 108 4.59 -9.01 -3.36
C PHE A 108 3.23 -8.67 -3.98
N ILE A 109 2.22 -9.52 -3.84
CA ILE A 109 0.86 -9.23 -4.30
C ILE A 109 0.32 -7.99 -3.56
N THR A 110 0.48 -7.95 -2.24
CA THR A 110 0.04 -6.81 -1.43
C THR A 110 0.79 -5.53 -1.83
N PHE A 111 2.10 -5.63 -2.06
CA PHE A 111 2.92 -4.53 -2.55
C PHE A 111 2.41 -3.95 -3.87
N ILE A 112 2.21 -4.81 -4.88
CA ILE A 112 1.74 -4.38 -6.21
C ILE A 112 0.35 -3.77 -6.11
N LEU A 113 -0.52 -4.36 -5.29
CA LEU A 113 -1.89 -3.88 -5.11
C LEU A 113 -1.94 -2.47 -4.52
N PHE A 114 -1.14 -2.20 -3.47
CA PHE A 114 -1.04 -0.88 -2.89
C PHE A 114 -0.38 0.14 -3.82
N LEU A 115 0.67 -0.24 -4.54
CA LEU A 115 1.28 0.60 -5.57
C LEU A 115 0.25 1.00 -6.65
N LEU A 116 -0.63 0.06 -7.04
CA LEU A 116 -1.71 0.32 -7.99
C LEU A 116 -2.73 1.31 -7.41
N PHE A 117 -3.14 1.16 -6.16
CA PHE A 117 -4.03 2.12 -5.49
C PHE A 117 -3.43 3.51 -5.43
N GLU A 118 -2.16 3.61 -5.03
CA GLU A 118 -1.42 4.88 -4.99
C GLU A 118 -1.32 5.52 -6.38
N THR A 119 -1.03 4.73 -7.40
CA THR A 119 -0.93 5.21 -8.78
C THR A 119 -2.28 5.73 -9.27
N LEU A 120 -3.37 4.97 -9.11
CA LEU A 120 -4.71 5.37 -9.54
C LEU A 120 -5.19 6.65 -8.85
N LEU A 121 -4.99 6.75 -7.54
CA LEU A 121 -5.37 7.92 -6.77
C LEU A 121 -4.51 9.14 -7.12
N THR A 122 -3.23 8.95 -7.39
CA THR A 122 -2.33 10.02 -7.86
C THR A 122 -2.74 10.51 -9.25
N ILE A 123 -3.03 9.61 -10.20
CA ILE A 123 -3.55 9.99 -11.53
C ILE A 123 -4.84 10.81 -11.40
N ARG A 124 -5.78 10.38 -10.55
CA ARG A 124 -7.00 11.16 -10.26
C ARG A 124 -6.67 12.54 -9.69
N LEU A 125 -5.68 12.63 -8.78
CA LEU A 125 -5.24 13.89 -8.19
C LEU A 125 -4.66 14.86 -9.22
N LEU A 126 -3.88 14.36 -10.18
CA LEU A 126 -3.36 15.15 -11.29
C LEU A 126 -4.47 15.56 -12.27
N ASN A 127 -5.43 14.68 -12.55
CA ASN A 127 -6.46 14.92 -13.56
C ASN A 127 -7.62 15.80 -13.06
N GLU A 128 -7.86 15.91 -11.75
CA GLU A 128 -8.91 16.76 -11.17
C GLU A 128 -8.71 18.27 -11.43
N LYS A 129 -7.53 18.67 -11.92
CA LYS A 129 -7.18 20.08 -12.20
C LYS A 129 -7.14 20.41 -13.70
N ARG A 130 -7.38 19.43 -14.57
CA ARG A 130 -7.46 19.60 -16.03
C ARG A 130 -8.92 19.72 -16.44
#